data_AF-A0A6J4JBE6-F1
#
_entry.id   AF-A0A6J4JBE6-F1
#
_cell.length_a   1.000
_cell.length_b   1.000
_cell.length_c   1.000
_cell.angle_alpha   90.00
_cell.angle_beta   90.00
_cell.angle_gamma   90.00
#
_symmetry.space_group_name_H-M   'P 1'
#
loop_
_entity.id
_entity.type
_entity.pdbx_description
1 polymer ?
#
loop_
_entity_poly.entity_id
_entity_poly.type
_entity_poly.pdbx_seq_one_letter_code
_entity_poly.pdbx_strand_id
1 'polypeptide(L)'
;MMAMDMPLLDTASPAAATLDRLMARGAAFLGSRVAVMGGAMSWVSERNLVAALSNAGAFGVIANGAMEPDRLAEEIAGTQGLTNKPFGVNLITMHPRLDALVETCLAAGVGHIVFAGGIPPGSAIRRAKEGGAKVVCFAPALSLAKRLVRAGADALVIEGSEAGGHIGPVSLNVLAQE
;
A
#
# COMPACT_ATOMS: atom_id res chain seq x y z
N MET A 1 -24.75 -8.99 -6.98
CA MET A 1 -24.01 -10.18 -7.42
C MET A 1 -23.45 -10.83 -6.16
N MET A 2 -23.93 -12.03 -5.84
CA MET A 2 -23.64 -12.72 -4.59
C MET A 2 -22.13 -12.90 -4.44
N ALA A 3 -21.56 -12.44 -3.32
CA ALA A 3 -20.25 -12.89 -2.90
C ALA A 3 -20.34 -14.42 -2.78
N MET A 4 -19.71 -15.13 -3.70
CA MET A 4 -19.44 -16.54 -3.50
C MET A 4 -18.52 -16.58 -2.29
N ASP A 5 -19.02 -17.04 -1.15
CA ASP A 5 -18.22 -17.45 -0.01
C ASP A 5 -17.27 -18.55 -0.48
N MET A 6 -16.13 -18.12 -1.00
CA MET A 6 -15.05 -19.01 -1.40
C MET A 6 -14.55 -19.64 -0.10
N PRO A 7 -14.58 -20.98 0.06
CA PRO A 7 -14.11 -21.64 1.26
C PRO A 7 -12.58 -21.54 1.27
N LEU A 8 -12.08 -20.42 1.79
CA LEU A 8 -10.67 -20.13 1.92
C LEU A 8 -10.13 -20.90 3.12
N LEU A 9 -9.59 -22.08 2.84
CA LEU A 9 -8.78 -22.92 3.74
C LEU A 9 -9.55 -23.44 4.97
N ASP A 10 -9.19 -24.63 5.44
CA ASP A 10 -9.67 -25.10 6.74
C ASP A 10 -9.13 -24.17 7.84
N THR A 11 -9.95 -23.19 8.20
CA THR A 11 -9.66 -22.17 9.22
C THR A 11 -9.41 -22.77 10.60
N ALA A 12 -9.75 -24.06 10.81
CA ALA A 12 -9.55 -24.77 12.06
C ALA A 12 -8.25 -25.58 12.11
N SER A 13 -7.43 -25.58 11.05
CA SER A 13 -6.17 -26.33 11.06
C SER A 13 -5.08 -25.65 11.91
N PRO A 14 -4.16 -26.42 12.53
CA PRO A 14 -2.99 -25.86 13.23
C PRO A 14 -2.11 -24.96 12.33
N ALA A 15 -2.06 -25.26 11.04
CA ALA A 15 -1.36 -24.44 10.04
C ALA A 15 -2.04 -23.08 9.84
N ALA A 16 -3.37 -23.04 9.76
CA ALA A 16 -4.13 -21.79 9.65
C ALA A 16 -3.95 -20.92 10.90
N ALA A 17 -4.03 -21.51 12.10
CA ALA A 17 -3.79 -20.78 13.35
C ALA A 17 -2.36 -20.21 13.43
N THR A 18 -1.37 -20.97 12.94
CA THR A 18 0.02 -20.50 12.87
C THR A 18 0.16 -19.33 11.91
N LEU A 19 -0.46 -19.41 10.73
CA LEU A 19 -0.42 -18.35 9.72
C LEU A 19 -1.11 -17.07 10.22
N ASP A 20 -2.30 -17.21 10.83
CA ASP A 20 -3.03 -16.08 11.42
C ASP A 20 -2.17 -15.37 12.48
N ARG A 21 -1.48 -16.13 13.34
CA ARG A 21 -0.55 -15.56 14.33
C ARG A 21 0.62 -14.82 13.67
N LEU A 22 1.22 -15.38 12.62
CA LEU A 22 2.33 -14.74 11.89
C LEU A 22 1.90 -13.46 11.18
N MET A 23 0.68 -13.43 10.64
CA MET A 23 0.13 -12.30 9.91
C MET A 23 -0.52 -11.23 10.80
N ALA A 24 -0.85 -11.54 12.06
CA ALA A 24 -1.69 -10.69 12.93
C ALA A 24 -1.30 -9.21 12.94
N ARG A 25 -0.01 -8.90 13.10
CA ARG A 25 0.46 -7.50 13.13
C ARG A 25 0.28 -6.80 11.78
N GLY A 26 0.59 -7.48 10.67
CA GLY A 26 0.43 -6.94 9.33
C GLY A 26 -1.04 -6.77 8.95
N ALA A 27 -1.87 -7.77 9.24
CA ALA A 27 -3.32 -7.72 9.03
C ALA A 27 -3.96 -6.56 9.82
N ALA A 28 -3.58 -6.38 11.09
CA ALA A 28 -4.03 -5.25 11.90
C ALA A 28 -3.55 -3.89 11.36
N PHE A 29 -2.30 -3.81 10.88
CA PHE A 29 -1.78 -2.59 10.27
C PHE A 29 -2.57 -2.21 9.01
N LEU A 30 -2.86 -3.18 8.14
CA LEU A 30 -3.57 -2.97 6.88
C LEU A 30 -5.10 -2.84 7.06
N GLY A 31 -5.67 -3.41 8.13
CA GLY A 31 -7.12 -3.52 8.29
C GLY A 31 -7.74 -4.61 7.39
N SER A 32 -6.94 -5.58 6.96
CA SER A 32 -7.33 -6.67 6.05
C SER A 32 -7.38 -8.02 6.78
N ARG A 33 -7.97 -9.05 6.15
CA ARG A 33 -8.07 -10.40 6.74
C ARG A 33 -6.71 -11.10 6.79
N VAL A 34 -5.87 -10.85 5.79
CA VAL A 34 -4.51 -11.40 5.68
C VAL A 34 -3.51 -10.28 5.46
N ALA A 35 -2.24 -10.52 5.86
CA ALA A 35 -1.15 -9.57 5.66
C ALA A 35 -0.55 -9.67 4.23
N VAL A 36 -1.41 -9.56 3.21
CA VAL A 36 -1.02 -9.59 1.80
C VAL A 36 -1.45 -8.27 1.17
N MET A 37 -0.49 -7.55 0.59
CA MET A 37 -0.71 -6.28 -0.09
C MET A 37 -0.52 -6.46 -1.60
N GLY A 38 -1.45 -5.93 -2.39
CA GLY A 38 -1.27 -5.84 -3.84
C GLY A 38 -0.21 -4.80 -4.19
N GLY A 39 0.78 -5.19 -4.99
CA GLY A 39 1.76 -4.24 -5.52
C GLY A 39 1.09 -3.15 -6.36
N ALA A 40 1.48 -1.90 -6.15
CA ALA A 40 0.98 -0.77 -6.91
C ALA A 40 1.72 -0.66 -8.24
N MET A 41 1.04 -1.03 -9.33
CA MET A 41 1.59 -1.06 -10.68
C MET A 41 0.82 -0.04 -11.53
N SER A 42 1.49 1.00 -12.00
CA SER A 42 0.87 2.01 -12.87
C SER A 42 0.20 1.33 -14.07
N TRP A 43 -1.01 1.78 -14.42
CA TRP A 43 -1.88 1.22 -15.48
C TRP A 43 -2.54 -0.13 -15.19
N VAL A 44 -2.12 -0.84 -14.13
CA VAL A 44 -2.65 -2.18 -13.78
C VAL A 44 -3.47 -2.12 -12.50
N SER A 45 -2.97 -1.46 -11.46
CA SER A 45 -3.62 -1.36 -10.16
C SER A 45 -4.66 -0.24 -10.14
N GLU A 46 -5.71 -0.41 -10.93
CA GLU A 46 -6.93 0.41 -10.96
C GLU A 46 -8.05 -0.20 -10.10
N ARG A 47 -9.20 0.48 -10.03
CA ARG A 47 -10.32 0.20 -9.13
C ARG A 47 -10.82 -1.24 -9.19
N ASN A 48 -10.87 -1.89 -10.35
CA ASN A 48 -11.40 -3.26 -10.44
C ASN A 48 -10.44 -4.24 -9.76
N LEU A 49 -9.14 -4.17 -10.06
CA LEU A 49 -8.14 -5.01 -9.39
C LEU A 49 -8.06 -4.71 -7.89
N VAL A 50 -8.02 -3.43 -7.51
CA VAL A 50 -7.89 -3.01 -6.10
C VAL A 50 -9.11 -3.45 -5.29
N ALA A 51 -10.32 -3.25 -5.81
CA ALA A 51 -11.54 -3.69 -5.13
C ALA A 51 -11.62 -5.21 -5.05
N ALA A 52 -11.22 -5.95 -6.10
CA ALA A 52 -11.19 -7.40 -6.08
C ALA A 52 -10.26 -7.95 -4.99
N LEU A 53 -9.03 -7.42 -4.88
CA LEU A 53 -8.07 -7.80 -3.83
C LEU A 53 -8.62 -7.53 -2.43
N SER A 54 -9.20 -6.33 -2.23
CA SER A 54 -9.74 -5.91 -0.94
C SER A 54 -10.96 -6.75 -0.53
N ASN A 55 -11.84 -7.06 -1.49
CA ASN A 55 -12.99 -7.95 -1.29
C ASN A 55 -12.57 -9.40 -0.98
N ALA A 56 -11.45 -9.87 -1.53
CA ALA A 56 -10.88 -11.18 -1.23
C ALA A 56 -10.17 -11.24 0.15
N GLY A 57 -10.06 -10.11 0.87
CA GLY A 57 -9.47 -10.04 2.20
C GLY A 57 -7.98 -9.70 2.24
N ALA A 58 -7.36 -9.46 1.08
CA ALA A 58 -6.05 -8.82 0.97
C ALA A 58 -6.19 -7.29 1.10
N PHE A 59 -5.10 -6.55 0.93
CA PHE A 59 -5.09 -5.10 0.91
C PHE A 59 -4.73 -4.58 -0.48
N GLY A 60 -5.70 -4.03 -1.20
CA GLY A 60 -5.47 -3.41 -2.51
C GLY A 60 -4.79 -2.05 -2.40
N VAL A 61 -4.00 -1.68 -3.41
CA VAL A 61 -3.36 -0.36 -3.50
C VAL A 61 -3.52 0.21 -4.90
N ILE A 62 -4.22 1.34 -5.03
CA ILE A 62 -4.32 2.08 -6.30
C ILE A 62 -2.94 2.61 -6.68
N ALA A 63 -2.53 2.44 -7.93
CA ALA A 63 -1.32 3.08 -8.44
C ALA A 63 -1.66 4.43 -9.06
N ASN A 64 -1.28 5.54 -8.42
CA ASN A 64 -1.47 6.87 -9.02
C ASN A 64 -0.75 7.00 -10.37
N GLY A 65 0.50 6.53 -10.43
CA GLY A 65 1.37 6.76 -11.59
C GLY A 65 1.45 8.25 -11.92
N ALA A 66 1.01 8.61 -13.13
CA ALA A 66 0.96 9.97 -13.65
C ALA A 66 -0.44 10.61 -13.60
N MET A 67 -1.37 10.07 -12.79
CA MET A 67 -2.69 10.68 -12.62
C MET A 67 -2.59 12.06 -11.95
N GLU A 68 -3.33 13.01 -12.50
CA GLU A 68 -3.63 14.29 -11.85
C GLU A 68 -4.69 14.10 -10.75
N PRO A 69 -4.77 15.04 -9.78
CA PRO A 69 -5.70 14.96 -8.63
C PRO A 69 -7.14 14.57 -8.99
N ASP A 70 -7.73 15.17 -10.02
CA ASP A 70 -9.12 14.89 -10.40
C ASP A 70 -9.31 13.43 -10.85
N ARG A 71 -8.35 12.90 -11.62
CA ARG A 71 -8.40 11.49 -12.04
C ARG A 71 -8.15 10.53 -10.89
N LEU A 72 -7.23 10.87 -9.98
CA LEU A 72 -7.05 10.08 -8.76
C LEU A 72 -8.33 10.07 -7.91
N ALA A 73 -9.03 11.20 -7.79
CA ALA A 73 -10.28 11.30 -7.05
C ALA A 73 -11.38 10.42 -7.65
N GLU A 74 -11.53 10.43 -8.99
CA GLU A 74 -12.44 9.52 -9.70
C GLU A 74 -12.09 8.04 -9.47
N GLU A 75 -10.80 7.70 -9.41
CA GLU A 75 -10.32 6.33 -9.18
C GLU A 75 -10.60 5.85 -7.75
N ILE A 76 -10.36 6.71 -6.76
CA ILE A 76 -10.68 6.43 -5.36
C ILE A 76 -12.19 6.25 -5.19
N ALA A 77 -13.01 7.17 -5.71
CA ALA A 77 -14.46 7.09 -5.63
C ALA A 77 -15.01 5.84 -6.33
N GLY A 78 -14.45 5.50 -7.51
CA GLY A 78 -14.77 4.28 -8.22
C GLY A 78 -14.48 3.02 -7.41
N THR A 79 -13.34 2.99 -6.71
CA THR A 79 -12.96 1.87 -5.83
C THR A 79 -13.91 1.76 -4.64
N GLN A 80 -14.25 2.88 -3.99
CA GLN A 80 -15.21 2.94 -2.89
C GLN A 80 -16.62 2.49 -3.30
N GLY A 81 -17.01 2.67 -4.57
CA GLY A 81 -18.25 2.13 -5.11
C GLY A 81 -18.27 0.60 -5.30
N LEU A 82 -17.09 -0.03 -5.34
CA LEU A 82 -16.92 -1.48 -5.58
C LEU A 82 -16.55 -2.27 -4.31
N THR A 83 -16.10 -1.60 -3.25
CA THR A 83 -15.75 -2.24 -1.98
C THR A 83 -15.95 -1.33 -0.78
N ASN A 84 -16.39 -1.94 0.33
CA ASN A 84 -16.40 -1.31 1.66
C ASN A 84 -15.18 -1.74 2.51
N LYS A 85 -14.23 -2.47 1.92
CA LYS A 85 -13.01 -2.95 2.59
C LYS A 85 -11.88 -1.92 2.44
N PRO A 86 -10.93 -1.85 3.40
CA PRO A 86 -9.81 -0.91 3.32
C PRO A 86 -8.93 -1.15 2.08
N PHE A 87 -8.44 -0.06 1.51
CA PHE A 87 -7.42 -0.04 0.46
C PHE A 87 -6.52 1.20 0.63
N GLY A 88 -5.37 1.19 -0.03
CA GLY A 88 -4.43 2.31 -0.03
C GLY A 88 -4.26 2.96 -1.39
N VAL A 89 -3.51 4.05 -1.42
CA VAL A 89 -3.10 4.74 -2.65
C VAL A 89 -1.58 4.90 -2.66
N ASN A 90 -0.96 4.52 -3.78
CA ASN A 90 0.44 4.77 -4.05
C ASN A 90 0.64 6.09 -4.79
N LEU A 91 1.51 6.95 -4.26
CA LEU A 91 1.86 8.25 -4.82
C LEU A 91 3.34 8.29 -5.23
N ILE A 92 3.59 8.75 -6.45
CA ILE A 92 4.94 8.93 -6.97
C ILE A 92 5.53 10.22 -6.40
N THR A 93 6.63 10.10 -5.65
CA THR A 93 7.25 11.22 -4.92
C THR A 93 7.77 12.34 -5.81
N MET A 94 8.14 12.04 -7.05
CA MET A 94 8.59 13.03 -8.04
C MET A 94 7.45 13.70 -8.82
N HIS A 95 6.18 13.38 -8.51
CA HIS A 95 5.05 14.01 -9.18
C HIS A 95 5.00 15.51 -8.83
N PRO A 96 4.89 16.43 -9.81
CA PRO A 96 4.92 17.87 -9.56
C PRO A 96 3.75 18.37 -8.69
N ARG A 97 2.68 17.57 -8.62
CA ARG A 97 1.46 17.85 -7.84
C ARG A 97 1.34 16.97 -6.58
N LEU A 98 2.44 16.45 -6.05
CA LEU A 98 2.43 15.52 -4.91
C LEU A 98 1.55 15.99 -3.74
N ASP A 99 1.69 17.25 -3.32
CA ASP A 99 0.92 17.78 -2.18
C ASP A 99 -0.59 17.74 -2.46
N ALA A 100 -1.02 18.11 -3.67
CA ALA A 100 -2.43 18.05 -4.08
C ALA A 100 -2.94 16.60 -4.16
N LEU A 101 -2.10 15.65 -4.56
CA LEU A 101 -2.44 14.23 -4.57
C LEU A 101 -2.60 13.68 -3.15
N VAL A 102 -1.75 14.10 -2.20
CA VAL A 102 -1.90 13.79 -0.78
C VAL A 102 -3.24 14.33 -0.27
N GLU A 103 -3.56 15.60 -0.54
CA GLU A 103 -4.86 16.18 -0.14
C GLU A 103 -6.04 15.42 -0.75
N THR A 104 -5.93 14.97 -2.00
CA THR A 104 -6.97 14.18 -2.66
C THR A 104 -7.22 12.87 -1.91
N CYS A 105 -6.16 12.17 -1.51
CA CYS A 105 -6.26 10.95 -0.71
C CYS A 105 -6.92 11.23 0.64
N LEU A 106 -6.50 12.29 1.34
CA LEU A 106 -7.01 12.66 2.65
C LEU A 106 -8.48 13.07 2.60
N ALA A 107 -8.87 13.90 1.63
CA ALA A 107 -10.25 14.35 1.44
C ALA A 107 -11.20 13.17 1.16
N ALA A 108 -10.72 12.13 0.48
CA ALA A 108 -11.47 10.92 0.21
C ALA A 108 -11.42 9.87 1.34
N GLY A 109 -10.72 10.15 2.45
CA GLY A 109 -10.62 9.26 3.60
C GLY A 109 -9.76 8.01 3.38
N VAL A 110 -8.76 8.08 2.50
CA VAL A 110 -7.81 6.98 2.27
C VAL A 110 -6.94 6.76 3.51
N GLY A 111 -7.01 5.57 4.10
CA GLY A 111 -6.34 5.24 5.36
C GLY A 111 -4.84 4.93 5.25
N HIS A 112 -4.33 4.65 4.04
CA HIS A 112 -2.92 4.33 3.80
C HIS A 112 -2.40 5.00 2.54
N ILE A 113 -1.30 5.73 2.68
CA ILE A 113 -0.60 6.37 1.57
C ILE A 113 0.79 5.73 1.43
N VAL A 114 1.06 5.21 0.24
CA VAL A 114 2.32 4.54 -0.08
C VAL A 114 3.17 5.46 -0.96
N PHE A 115 4.30 5.96 -0.47
CA PHE A 115 5.19 6.79 -1.28
C PHE A 115 6.21 5.92 -2.02
N ALA A 116 6.29 6.09 -3.35
CA ALA A 116 7.22 5.38 -4.22
C ALA A 116 8.02 6.32 -5.14
N GLY A 117 9.04 5.78 -5.81
CA GLY A 117 9.90 6.53 -6.73
C GLY A 117 10.97 7.38 -6.05
N GLY A 118 11.34 7.06 -4.81
CA GLY A 118 12.43 7.74 -4.09
C GLY A 118 12.05 8.11 -2.66
N ILE A 119 12.78 9.09 -2.10
CA ILE A 119 12.55 9.58 -0.75
C ILE A 119 11.48 10.69 -0.80
N PRO A 120 10.28 10.49 -0.21
CA PRO A 120 9.28 11.55 -0.15
C PRO A 120 9.81 12.76 0.64
N PRO A 121 9.42 13.99 0.27
CA PRO A 121 9.64 15.16 1.10
C PRO A 121 9.09 14.93 2.51
N GLY A 122 9.83 15.36 3.53
CA GLY A 122 9.37 15.21 4.92
C GLY A 122 8.05 15.94 5.22
N SER A 123 7.74 17.00 4.47
CA SER A 123 6.43 17.69 4.51
C SER A 123 5.29 16.77 4.08
N ALA A 124 5.45 16.01 3.00
CA ALA A 124 4.43 15.10 2.50
C ALA A 124 4.14 13.96 3.49
N ILE A 125 5.19 13.38 4.11
CA ILE A 125 5.02 12.38 5.18
C ILE A 125 4.23 12.97 6.34
N ARG A 126 4.65 14.13 6.86
CA ARG A 126 3.96 14.78 7.99
C ARG A 126 2.50 15.06 7.65
N ARG A 127 2.24 15.64 6.47
CA ARG A 127 0.89 15.99 6.06
C ARG A 127 -0.03 14.76 5.96
N ALA A 128 0.43 13.67 5.35
CA ALA A 128 -0.30 12.42 5.28
C ALA A 128 -0.67 11.89 6.67
N LYS A 129 0.30 11.89 7.61
CA LYS A 129 0.08 11.42 8.99
C LYS A 129 -0.86 12.32 9.78
N GLU A 130 -0.69 13.63 9.70
CA GLU A 130 -1.57 14.62 10.36
C GLU A 130 -3.01 14.53 9.82
N GLY A 131 -3.18 14.15 8.55
CA GLY A 131 -4.47 13.82 7.95
C GLY A 131 -5.05 12.47 8.35
N GLY A 132 -4.35 11.69 9.19
CA GLY A 132 -4.81 10.41 9.71
C GLY A 132 -4.43 9.18 8.89
N ALA A 133 -3.70 9.35 7.77
CA ALA A 133 -3.24 8.23 6.97
C ALA A 133 -1.98 7.58 7.56
N LYS A 134 -1.90 6.25 7.47
CA LYS A 134 -0.68 5.49 7.71
C LYS A 134 0.25 5.63 6.52
N VAL A 135 1.51 5.95 6.75
CA VAL A 135 2.51 6.16 5.69
C VAL A 135 3.36 4.91 5.50
N VAL A 136 3.43 4.43 4.27
CA VAL A 136 4.29 3.33 3.85
C VAL A 136 5.30 3.83 2.82
N CYS A 137 6.58 3.45 2.95
CA CYS A 137 7.62 3.88 2.02
C CYS A 137 8.44 2.69 1.49
N PHE A 138 8.92 2.78 0.24
CA PHE A 138 9.82 1.79 -0.33
C PHE A 138 11.27 2.02 0.13
N ALA A 139 11.91 0.96 0.62
CA ALA A 139 13.27 0.99 1.12
C ALA A 139 14.13 -0.07 0.41
N PRO A 140 14.82 0.29 -0.69
CA PRO A 140 15.66 -0.64 -1.45
C PRO A 140 17.09 -0.81 -0.87
N ALA A 141 17.37 -0.21 0.29
CA ALA A 141 18.67 -0.29 0.99
C ALA A 141 18.49 0.05 2.48
N LEU A 142 19.31 -0.53 3.37
CA LEU A 142 19.26 -0.27 4.82
C LEU A 142 19.43 1.22 5.18
N SER A 143 20.32 1.94 4.48
CA SER A 143 20.56 3.36 4.73
C SER A 143 19.30 4.21 4.48
N LEU A 144 18.53 3.87 3.43
CA LEU A 144 17.26 4.49 3.12
C LEU A 144 16.17 4.08 4.11
N ALA A 145 16.09 2.81 4.49
CA ALA A 145 15.18 2.31 5.51
C ALA A 145 15.31 3.13 6.81
N LYS A 146 16.54 3.28 7.34
CA LYS A 146 16.83 4.07 8.54
C LYS A 146 16.45 5.55 8.40
N ARG A 147 16.58 6.11 7.19
CA ARG A 147 16.18 7.50 6.92
C ARG A 147 14.66 7.65 6.90
N LEU A 148 13.94 6.72 6.26
CA LEU A 148 12.48 6.75 6.16
C LEU A 148 11.79 6.54 7.52
N VAL A 149 12.34 5.66 8.38
CA VAL A 149 11.87 5.50 9.76
C VAL A 149 12.03 6.81 10.55
N ARG A 150 13.20 7.45 10.48
CA ARG A 150 13.43 8.76 11.13
C ARG A 150 12.54 9.86 10.58
N ALA A 151 12.17 9.79 9.31
CA ALA A 151 11.26 10.72 8.68
C ALA A 151 9.78 10.48 9.06
N GLY A 152 9.48 9.35 9.73
CA GLY A 152 8.17 9.07 10.31
C GLY A 152 7.33 8.05 9.54
N ALA A 153 7.90 7.25 8.63
CA ALA A 153 7.15 6.15 8.00
C ALA A 153 6.61 5.16 9.05
N ASP A 154 5.36 4.72 8.91
CA ASP A 154 4.72 3.73 9.80
C ASP A 154 5.08 2.29 9.41
N ALA A 155 5.36 2.07 8.13
CA ALA A 155 5.85 0.79 7.61
C ALA A 155 6.80 1.01 6.42
N LEU A 156 7.59 -0.02 6.13
CA LEU A 156 8.47 -0.07 4.98
C LEU A 156 8.09 -1.24 4.07
N VAL A 157 8.13 -1.01 2.77
CA VAL A 157 8.22 -2.07 1.76
C VAL A 157 9.69 -2.28 1.45
N ILE A 158 10.19 -3.46 1.76
CA ILE A 158 11.55 -3.87 1.39
C ILE A 158 11.45 -4.52 0.02
N GLU A 159 12.05 -3.89 -1.00
CA GLU A 159 11.95 -4.29 -2.39
C GLU A 159 13.32 -4.73 -2.91
N GLY A 160 13.42 -6.00 -3.31
CA GLY A 160 14.63 -6.57 -3.89
C GLY A 160 14.80 -6.23 -5.37
N SER A 161 16.03 -6.32 -5.85
CA SER A 161 16.42 -6.13 -7.26
C SER A 161 15.70 -7.04 -8.27
N GLU A 162 15.11 -8.14 -7.80
CA GLU A 162 14.32 -9.09 -8.57
C GLU A 162 12.88 -8.63 -8.84
N ALA A 163 12.44 -7.52 -8.24
CA ALA A 163 11.12 -6.95 -8.49
C ALA A 163 10.99 -6.40 -9.92
N GLY A 164 9.74 -6.13 -10.35
CA GLY A 164 9.47 -5.42 -11.59
C GLY A 164 9.53 -3.90 -11.42
N GLY A 165 9.75 -3.16 -12.51
CA GLY A 165 9.74 -1.69 -12.50
C GLY A 165 11.09 -1.08 -12.14
N HIS A 166 11.08 0.03 -11.38
CA HIS A 166 12.29 0.70 -10.94
C HIS A 166 12.85 0.00 -9.69
N ILE A 167 14.02 -0.61 -9.81
CA ILE A 167 14.60 -1.47 -8.78
C ILE A 167 15.79 -0.85 -8.05
N GLY A 168 16.01 -1.34 -6.83
CA GLY A 168 17.25 -1.15 -6.09
C GLY A 168 18.37 -2.10 -6.50
N PRO A 169 19.60 -1.89 -6.00
CA PRO A 169 20.74 -2.73 -6.35
C PRO A 169 20.89 -4.01 -5.49
N VAL A 170 20.08 -4.17 -4.42
CA VAL A 170 20.22 -5.26 -3.45
C VAL A 170 19.10 -6.27 -3.63
N SER A 171 19.41 -7.56 -3.59
CA SER A 171 18.38 -8.62 -3.64
C SER A 171 17.60 -8.71 -2.34
N LEU A 172 16.35 -9.21 -2.39
CA LEU A 172 15.48 -9.26 -1.21
C LEU A 172 16.08 -10.11 -0.09
N ASN A 173 16.70 -11.24 -0.44
CA ASN A 173 17.30 -12.15 0.54
C ASN A 173 18.44 -11.50 1.33
N VAL A 174 19.19 -10.57 0.73
CA VAL A 174 20.24 -9.82 1.43
C VAL A 174 19.59 -8.68 2.22
N LEU A 175 18.74 -7.90 1.57
CA LEU A 175 18.14 -6.71 2.15
C LEU A 175 17.24 -7.01 3.37
N ALA A 176 16.58 -8.17 3.40
CA ALA A 176 15.75 -8.59 4.52
C ALA A 176 16.56 -9.02 5.76
N GLN A 177 17.86 -9.27 5.63
CA GLN A 177 18.76 -9.65 6.73
C GLN A 177 19.45 -8.46 7.40
N GLU A 178 19.45 -7.29 6.75
CA GLU A 178 20.08 -6.05 7.22
C GLU A 178 19.29 -5.31 8.31
#